data_AF-A0A645B409-F1
#
_entry.id   AF-A0A645B409-F1
#
_cell.length_a   1.000
_cell.length_b   1.000
_cell.length_c   1.000
_cell.angle_alpha   90.00
_cell.angle_beta   90.00
_cell.angle_gamma   90.00
#
_symmetry.space_group_name_H-M   'P 1'
#
loop_
_entity.id
_entity.type
_entity.pdbx_description
1 polymer ?
#
loop_
_entity_poly.entity_id
_entity_poly.type
_entity_poly.pdbx_seq_one_letter_code
_entity_poly.pdbx_strand_id
1 'polypeptide(L)'
;MPGAFNMTTGPAHWELLFRARAVDNQLFMVGVSPARDLDFSYHAYGHSLVVDPWGCVLAQLGFEEGIAIVTVDLERVPSVRRQIPIL
;
A
#
# COMPACT_ATOMS: atom_id res chain seq x y z
N MET A 1 -0.60 -7.86 1.10
CA MET A 1 0.46 -7.97 2.12
C MET A 1 -0.07 -7.45 3.44
N PRO A 2 -0.48 -8.33 4.37
CA PRO A 2 -0.75 -7.93 5.74
C PRO A 2 0.56 -7.58 6.46
N GLY A 3 0.54 -6.54 7.30
CA GLY A 3 1.72 -6.13 8.06
C GLY A 3 1.46 -4.95 8.99
N ALA A 4 2.25 -4.85 10.06
CA ALA A 4 2.21 -3.73 10.99
C ALA A 4 3.59 -3.11 11.08
N PHE A 5 3.74 -1.89 10.57
CA PHE A 5 4.92 -1.06 10.82
C PHE A 5 4.67 -0.25 12.09
N ASN A 6 5.71 0.25 12.76
CA ASN A 6 5.56 1.07 13.96
C ASN A 6 5.71 2.56 13.62
N MET A 7 5.62 3.41 14.64
CA MET A 7 5.71 4.87 14.50
C MET A 7 7.06 5.38 13.99
N THR A 8 8.12 4.57 13.99
CA THR A 8 9.43 4.93 13.45
C THR A 8 9.56 4.47 12.00
N THR A 9 9.26 3.20 11.72
CA THR A 9 9.45 2.63 10.37
C THR A 9 8.32 2.97 9.41
N GLY A 10 7.11 3.18 9.92
CA GLY A 10 5.90 3.48 9.16
C GLY A 10 6.05 4.75 8.31
N PRO A 11 6.23 5.93 8.95
CA PRO A 11 6.40 7.19 8.22
C PRO A 11 7.58 7.20 7.25
N ALA A 12 8.65 6.46 7.56
CA ALA A 12 9.85 6.42 6.74
C ALA A 12 9.72 5.51 5.51
N HIS A 13 9.06 4.35 5.65
CA HIS A 13 9.22 3.26 4.69
C HIS A 13 7.92 2.65 4.20
N TRP A 14 6.80 2.78 4.90
CA TRP A 14 5.58 2.03 4.58
C TRP A 14 5.09 2.34 3.16
N GLU A 15 4.70 3.57 2.88
CA GLU A 15 4.24 3.94 1.53
C GLU A 15 5.33 3.72 0.48
N LEU A 16 6.57 4.11 0.78
CA LEU A 16 7.72 3.96 -0.11
C LEU A 16 7.89 2.51 -0.60
N LEU A 17 7.88 1.55 0.31
CA LEU A 17 8.09 0.13 -0.02
C LEU A 17 6.93 -0.41 -0.86
N PHE A 18 5.68 -0.07 -0.53
CA PHE A 18 4.53 -0.51 -1.31
C PHE A 18 4.54 0.07 -2.73
N ARG A 19 4.87 1.35 -2.87
CA ARG A 19 5.00 2.01 -4.19
C ARG A 19 6.15 1.45 -5.00
N ALA A 20 7.31 1.27 -4.39
CA ALA A 20 8.47 0.67 -5.08
C ALA A 20 8.15 -0.72 -5.61
N ARG A 21 7.57 -1.60 -4.79
CA ARG A 21 7.22 -2.96 -5.23
C ARG A 21 6.16 -2.97 -6.34
N ALA A 22 5.19 -2.06 -6.29
CA ALA A 22 4.16 -1.94 -7.31
C ALA A 22 4.75 -1.54 -8.68
N VAL A 23 5.66 -0.56 -8.68
CA VAL A 23 6.35 -0.07 -9.90
C VAL A 23 7.33 -1.11 -10.44
N ASP A 24 8.23 -1.62 -9.60
CA ASP A 24 9.30 -2.54 -10.02
C ASP A 24 8.74 -3.82 -10.66
N ASN A 25 7.56 -4.26 -10.23
CA ASN A 25 6.93 -5.50 -10.70
C ASN A 25 5.66 -5.25 -11.53
N GLN A 26 5.34 -3.98 -11.82
CA GLN A 26 4.18 -3.53 -12.59
C GLN A 26 2.90 -4.30 -12.20
N LEU A 27 2.55 -4.26 -10.92
CA LEU A 27 1.43 -4.97 -10.32
C LEU A 27 0.71 -4.10 -9.27
N PHE A 28 -0.53 -4.46 -8.94
CA PHE A 28 -1.22 -3.85 -7.82
C PHE A 28 -0.65 -4.35 -6.50
N MET A 29 -0.37 -3.45 -5.56
CA MET A 29 0.03 -3.79 -4.20
C MET A 29 -1.03 -3.36 -3.20
N VAL A 30 -1.41 -4.27 -2.30
CA VAL A 30 -2.37 -3.99 -1.22
C VAL A 30 -1.66 -4.18 0.11
N GLY A 31 -1.53 -3.12 0.90
CA GLY A 31 -1.02 -3.13 2.27
C GLY A 31 -2.16 -3.08 3.26
N VAL A 32 -2.23 -4.04 4.18
CA VAL A 32 -3.27 -4.09 5.21
C VAL A 32 -2.60 -4.08 6.57
N SER A 33 -2.92 -3.06 7.36
CA SER A 33 -2.39 -2.85 8.71
C SER A 33 -3.51 -2.77 9.74
N PRO A 34 -3.29 -3.27 10.97
CA PRO A 34 -4.18 -2.98 12.10
C PRO A 34 -4.33 -1.47 12.32
N ALA A 35 -5.49 -1.07 12.86
CA ALA A 35 -5.63 0.25 13.44
C ALA A 35 -4.63 0.43 14.59
N ARG A 36 -4.22 1.67 14.84
CA ARG A 36 -3.35 1.99 15.95
C ARG A 36 -4.14 1.88 17.25
N ASP A 37 -3.59 1.07 18.14
CA ASP A 37 -4.08 0.93 19.51
C ASP A 37 -2.91 1.21 20.47
N LEU A 38 -3.14 2.13 21.42
CA LEU A 38 -2.16 2.59 22.40
C LEU A 38 -2.16 1.76 23.68
N ASP A 39 -3.13 0.85 23.84
CA ASP A 39 -3.18 -0.08 24.97
C ASP A 39 -2.27 -1.30 24.75
N PHE A 40 -1.77 -1.52 23.52
CA PHE A 40 -0.82 -2.58 23.19
C PHE A 40 0.63 -2.11 23.21
N SER A 41 1.55 -3.04 23.49
CA SER A 41 3.00 -2.76 23.50
C SER A 41 3.59 -2.40 22.12
N TYR A 42 2.85 -2.67 21.03
CA TYR A 42 3.26 -2.35 19.66
C TYR A 42 2.24 -1.42 19.02
N HIS A 43 2.61 -0.15 18.85
CA HIS A 43 1.74 0.82 18.21
C HIS A 43 1.87 0.72 16.69
N ALA A 44 0.87 0.12 16.06
CA ALA A 44 0.80 0.05 14.61
C ALA A 44 0.73 1.46 14.00
N TYR A 45 1.42 1.62 12.87
CA TYR A 45 1.38 2.85 12.09
C TYR A 45 -0.02 3.04 11.49
N GLY A 46 -0.66 1.94 11.07
CA GLY A 46 -1.92 1.94 10.34
C GLY A 46 -1.67 2.11 8.84
N HIS A 47 -2.42 3.01 8.21
CA HIS A 47 -2.22 3.41 6.82
C HIS A 47 -2.31 2.27 5.81
N SER A 48 -3.25 1.34 6.02
CA SER A 48 -3.64 0.38 4.96
C SER A 48 -3.85 1.12 3.64
N LEU A 49 -3.30 0.59 2.54
CA LEU A 49 -3.30 1.26 1.25
C LEU A 49 -3.42 0.30 0.07
N VAL A 50 -3.87 0.83 -1.06
CA VAL A 50 -3.84 0.17 -2.36
C VAL A 50 -3.02 1.02 -3.32
N VAL A 51 -2.09 0.39 -4.03
CA VAL A 51 -1.20 1.04 -5.00
C VAL A 51 -1.36 0.37 -6.36
N ASP A 52 -1.43 1.16 -7.43
CA ASP A 52 -1.51 0.69 -8.81
C ASP A 52 -0.13 0.32 -9.40
N PRO A 53 -0.09 -0.36 -10.57
CA PRO A 53 1.16 -0.72 -11.26
C PRO A 53 2.09 0.45 -11.64
N TRP A 54 1.59 1.69 -11.59
CA TRP A 54 2.36 2.91 -11.85
C TRP A 54 2.92 3.54 -10.56
N GLY A 55 2.64 2.93 -9.41
CA GLY A 55 3.04 3.45 -8.11
C GLY A 55 2.12 4.54 -7.57
N CYS A 56 0.92 4.72 -8.14
CA CYS A 56 -0.08 5.66 -7.64
C CYS A 56 -0.85 5.02 -6.47
N VAL A 57 -0.94 5.73 -5.34
CA VAL A 57 -1.77 5.32 -4.20
C VAL A 57 -3.24 5.60 -4.55
N LEU A 58 -4.04 4.55 -4.70
CA LEU A 58 -5.45 4.62 -5.08
C LEU A 58 -6.36 4.87 -3.88
N ALA A 59 -5.99 4.33 -2.73
CA ALA A 59 -6.64 4.59 -1.45
C ALA A 59 -5.63 4.39 -0.33
N GLN A 60 -5.80 5.15 0.75
CA GLN A 60 -5.02 5.01 1.97
C GLN A 60 -5.90 5.41 3.15
N LEU A 61 -5.96 4.54 4.16
CA LEU A 61 -6.61 4.85 5.42
C LEU A 61 -5.68 5.68 6.32
N GLY A 62 -6.26 6.21 7.40
CA GLY A 62 -5.51 6.76 8.52
C GLY A 62 -4.97 5.66 9.44
N PHE A 63 -4.80 6.00 10.71
CA PHE A 63 -4.43 5.06 11.75
C PHE A 63 -5.65 4.52 12.51
N GLU A 64 -6.83 5.08 12.26
CA GLU A 64 -8.09 4.67 12.84
C GLU A 64 -8.63 3.38 12.21
N GLU A 65 -9.54 2.70 12.90
CA GLU A 65 -10.27 1.57 12.34
C GLU A 65 -11.13 2.03 11.17
N GLY A 66 -11.09 1.31 10.05
CA GLY A 66 -11.84 1.66 8.86
C GLY A 66 -11.69 0.66 7.73
N ILE A 67 -12.49 0.87 6.69
CA ILE A 67 -12.51 0.05 5.48
C ILE A 67 -12.37 0.97 4.26
N ALA A 68 -11.38 0.69 3.41
CA ALA A 68 -11.28 1.28 2.09
C ALA A 68 -11.75 0.26 1.04
N ILE A 69 -12.62 0.70 0.14
CA ILE A 69 -13.09 -0.12 -1.00
C ILE A 69 -12.51 0.49 -2.27
N VAL A 70 -11.79 -0.33 -3.05
CA VAL A 70 -11.16 0.07 -4.30
C VAL A 70 -11.59 -0.87 -5.41
N THR A 71 -12.06 -0.30 -6.52
CA THR A 71 -12.29 -1.04 -7.76
C THR A 71 -10.98 -1.17 -8.52
N VAL A 72 -10.59 -2.41 -8.82
CA VAL A 72 -9.35 -2.71 -9.56
C VAL A 72 -9.68 -2.93 -11.03
N ASP A 73 -9.13 -2.09 -11.90
CA ASP A 73 -9.12 -2.30 -13.35
C ASP A 73 -7.92 -3.16 -13.74
N LEU A 74 -8.19 -4.39 -14.18
CA LEU A 74 -7.14 -5.33 -14.58
C LEU A 74 -6.47 -4.94 -15.91
N GLU A 75 -7.09 -4.10 -16.75
CA GLU A 75 -6.46 -3.58 -17.97
C GLU A 75 -5.34 -2.58 -17.69
N ARG A 76 -5.29 -2.05 -16.46
CA ARG A 76 -4.20 -1.15 -16.02
C ARG A 76 -2.83 -1.82 -16.10
N VAL A 77 -2.72 -3.09 -15.71
CA VAL A 77 -1.46 -3.85 -15.73
C VAL A 77 -0.88 -3.96 -17.14
N PRO A 78 -1.58 -4.54 -18.13
CA PRO A 78 -1.04 -4.64 -19.49
C PRO A 78 -0.84 -3.25 -20.12
N SER A 79 -1.66 -2.25 -19.77
CA SER A 79 -1.44 -0.86 -20.22
C SER A 79 -0.11 -0.29 -19.73
N VAL A 80 0.20 -0.42 -18.44
CA VAL A 80 1.46 0.06 -17.85
C VAL A 80 2.67 -0.69 -18.42
N ARG A 81 2.58 -2.01 -18.57
CA ARG A 81 3.65 -2.83 -19.16
C ARG A 81 3.96 -2.45 -20.61
N ARG A 82 2.96 -2.02 -21.38
CA ARG A 82 3.18 -1.49 -22.74
C ARG A 82 3.85 -0.12 -22.75
N GLN A 83 3.57 0.72 -21.75
CA GLN A 83 4.16 2.07 -21.65
C GLN A 83 5.61 2.02 -21.14
N ILE A 84 5.92 1.12 -20.20
CA ILE A 84 7.25 0.90 -19.64
C ILE A 84 7.55 -0.61 -19.69
N PRO A 85 8.18 -1.14 -20.75
CA PRO A 85 8.37 -2.58 -20.92
C PRO A 85 9.60 -3.08 -20.16
N ILE A 86 9.48 -3.26 -18.85
CA ILE A 86 10.56 -3.78 -17.96
C ILE A 86 10.36 -5.24 -17.53
N LEU A 87 9.27 -5.88 -17.99
CA LEU A 87 8.91 -7.29 -17.73
C LEU A 87 8.69 -8.07 -19.03
#